data_AF-A0A3B8NZ59-F1
#
_entry.id   AF-A0A3B8NZ59-F1
#
_cell.length_a   1.000
_cell.length_b   1.000
_cell.length_c   1.000
_cell.angle_alpha   90.00
_cell.angle_beta   90.00
_cell.angle_gamma   90.00
#
_symmetry.space_group_name_H-M   'P 1'
#
loop_
_entity.id
_entity.type
_entity.pdbx_description
1 polymer ?
#
loop_
_entity_poly.entity_id
_entity_poly.type
_entity_poly.pdbx_seq_one_letter_code
_entity_poly.pdbx_strand_id
1 'polypeptide(L)'
;DMATSAMAHGDVQIAARAGQALPSGIGVDALGQPTCDPKAILDGGALLPFGGHKGSALSMMVELLAAALTGGHFSWEFDWSRHPCAKTPWTGQLIIVIDPSKA
;
A
#
# COMPACT_ATOMS: atom_id res chain seq x y z
N ASP A 1 7.99 10.91 -5.21
CA ASP A 1 6.75 10.27 -4.77
C ASP A 1 6.95 8.77 -4.85
N MET A 2 6.65 8.04 -3.78
CA MET A 2 6.89 6.59 -3.71
C MET A 2 5.90 5.94 -2.74
N ALA A 3 5.45 4.73 -3.08
CA ALA A 3 4.75 3.87 -2.14
C ALA A 3 5.73 3.28 -1.11
N THR A 4 5.25 2.96 0.09
CA THR A 4 6.02 2.20 1.09
C THR A 4 5.96 0.68 0.88
N SER A 5 5.13 0.22 -0.06
CA SER A 5 5.14 -1.14 -0.60
C SER A 5 6.23 -1.32 -1.67
N ALA A 6 6.63 -2.57 -1.93
CA ALA A 6 7.62 -2.93 -2.94
C ALA A 6 7.17 -2.60 -4.38
N MET A 7 5.85 -2.50 -4.61
CA MET A 7 5.22 -2.05 -5.85
C MET A 7 3.87 -1.40 -5.52
N ALA A 8 3.40 -0.47 -6.35
CA ALA A 8 2.07 0.10 -6.17
C ALA A 8 0.98 -0.92 -6.52
N HIS A 9 -0.13 -0.92 -5.78
CA HIS A 9 -1.26 -1.84 -6.05
C HIS A 9 -1.83 -1.67 -7.47
N GLY A 10 -1.84 -0.45 -8.01
CA GLY A 10 -2.26 -0.18 -9.40
C GLY A 10 -1.37 -0.87 -10.44
N ASP A 11 -0.06 -0.93 -10.22
CA ASP A 11 0.89 -1.59 -11.12
C ASP A 11 0.70 -3.11 -11.11
N VAL A 12 0.39 -3.69 -9.95
CA VAL A 12 0.01 -5.11 -9.84
C VAL A 12 -1.25 -5.40 -10.66
N GLN A 13 -2.26 -4.53 -10.57
CA GLN A 13 -3.47 -4.69 -11.39
C GLN A 13 -3.18 -4.56 -12.90
N ILE A 14 -2.27 -3.68 -13.29
CA ILE A 14 -1.84 -3.53 -14.69
C ILE A 14 -1.15 -4.82 -15.16
N ALA A 15 -0.20 -5.34 -14.38
CA ALA A 15 0.49 -6.59 -14.70
C ALA A 15 -0.48 -7.78 -14.80
N ALA A 16 -1.46 -7.88 -13.90
CA ALA A 16 -2.50 -8.91 -13.95
C ALA A 16 -3.35 -8.84 -15.23
N ARG A 17 -3.72 -7.62 -15.66
CA ARG A 17 -4.46 -7.41 -16.92
C ARG A 17 -3.62 -7.72 -18.15
N ALA A 18 -2.32 -7.44 -18.08
CA ALA A 18 -1.37 -7.72 -19.16
C ALA A 18 -0.92 -9.19 -19.20
N GLY A 19 -1.27 -10.00 -18.19
CA GLY A 19 -0.79 -11.39 -18.07
C GLY A 19 0.72 -11.48 -17.85
N GLN A 20 1.33 -10.46 -17.26
CA GLN A 20 2.77 -10.39 -17.02
C GLN A 20 3.12 -10.77 -15.59
N ALA A 21 4.15 -11.60 -15.43
CA ALA A 21 4.71 -11.92 -14.13
C ALA A 21 5.41 -10.71 -13.51
N LEU A 22 5.34 -10.60 -12.20
CA LEU A 22 6.04 -9.59 -11.42
C LEU A 22 7.48 -10.02 -11.13
N PRO A 23 8.39 -9.08 -10.84
CA PRO A 23 9.65 -9.40 -10.19
C PRO A 23 9.44 -10.14 -8.86
N SER A 24 10.41 -10.96 -8.47
CA SER A 24 10.39 -11.61 -7.15
C SER A 24 10.46 -10.60 -6.01
N GLY A 25 9.81 -10.91 -4.88
CA GLY A 25 9.88 -10.07 -3.66
C GLY A 25 8.87 -8.92 -3.62
N ILE A 26 7.90 -8.90 -4.53
CA ILE A 26 6.82 -7.90 -4.52
C ILE A 26 5.70 -8.26 -3.55
N GLY A 27 5.36 -9.53 -3.43
CA GLY A 27 4.24 -9.96 -2.61
C GLY A 27 4.22 -11.45 -2.32
N VAL A 28 3.17 -11.85 -1.62
CA VAL A 28 2.86 -13.21 -1.22
C VAL A 28 1.45 -13.57 -1.63
N ASP A 29 1.18 -14.87 -1.79
CA ASP A 29 -0.17 -15.39 -1.99
C ASP A 29 -0.97 -15.45 -0.67
N ALA A 30 -2.20 -15.97 -0.74
CA ALA A 30 -3.10 -16.13 0.41
C ALA A 30 -2.58 -17.09 1.50
N LEU A 31 -1.57 -17.91 1.20
CA LEU A 31 -0.90 -18.80 2.15
C LEU A 31 0.39 -18.19 2.69
N GLY A 32 0.69 -16.94 2.32
CA GLY A 32 1.91 -16.24 2.71
C GLY A 32 3.16 -16.72 1.97
N GLN A 33 3.03 -17.51 0.89
CA GLN A 33 4.16 -17.95 0.10
C GLN A 33 4.59 -16.87 -0.91
N PRO A 34 5.90 -16.63 -1.09
CA PRO A 34 6.38 -15.70 -2.11
C PRO A 34 5.86 -16.06 -3.50
N THR A 35 5.35 -15.07 -4.23
CA THR A 35 4.80 -15.28 -5.58
C THR A 35 5.23 -14.18 -6.55
N CYS A 36 5.32 -14.55 -7.83
CA CYS A 36 5.49 -13.63 -8.95
C CYS A 36 4.19 -13.48 -9.77
N ASP A 37 3.12 -14.18 -9.40
CA ASP A 37 1.82 -14.05 -10.05
C ASP A 37 1.06 -12.85 -9.46
N PRO A 38 0.78 -11.79 -10.25
CA PRO A 38 0.04 -10.63 -9.75
C PRO A 38 -1.38 -11.01 -9.31
N LYS A 39 -2.03 -12.03 -9.91
CA LYS A 39 -3.37 -12.46 -9.50
C LYS A 39 -3.36 -13.10 -8.11
N ALA A 40 -2.35 -13.91 -7.82
CA ALA A 40 -2.20 -14.51 -6.48
C ALA A 40 -2.06 -13.45 -5.37
N ILE A 41 -1.47 -12.29 -5.66
CA ILE A 41 -1.40 -11.16 -4.72
C ILE A 41 -2.78 -10.49 -4.56
N LEU A 42 -3.51 -10.30 -5.66
CA LEU A 42 -4.83 -9.64 -5.65
C LEU A 42 -5.93 -10.51 -5.03
N ASP A 43 -5.84 -11.82 -5.21
CA ASP A 43 -6.85 -12.80 -4.81
C ASP A 43 -6.55 -13.39 -3.42
N GLY A 44 -6.51 -12.51 -2.42
CA GLY A 44 -6.31 -12.87 -1.00
C GLY A 44 -4.86 -12.88 -0.51
N GLY A 45 -3.91 -12.55 -1.39
CA GLY A 45 -2.51 -12.32 -1.02
C GLY A 45 -2.25 -10.91 -0.48
N ALA A 46 -0.97 -10.54 -0.43
CA ALA A 46 -0.53 -9.23 0.09
C ALA A 46 0.77 -8.74 -0.55
N LEU A 47 0.97 -7.42 -0.53
CA LEU A 47 2.22 -6.77 -0.93
C LEU A 47 3.22 -6.74 0.23
N LEU A 48 4.51 -6.84 -0.08
CA LEU A 48 5.59 -6.65 0.87
C LEU A 48 6.02 -5.17 0.96
N PRO A 49 6.56 -4.71 2.10
CA PRO A 49 7.19 -3.39 2.19
C PRO A 49 8.50 -3.34 1.40
N PHE A 50 8.83 -2.19 0.80
CA PHE A 50 10.14 -2.04 0.15
C PHE A 50 11.27 -2.06 1.19
N GLY A 51 12.47 -2.53 0.83
CA GLY A 51 13.62 -2.45 1.73
C GLY A 51 13.44 -3.17 3.09
N GLY A 52 12.52 -4.14 3.17
CA GLY A 52 12.26 -4.95 4.35
C GLY A 52 11.86 -4.13 5.58
N HIS A 53 12.54 -4.34 6.70
CA HIS A 53 12.21 -3.71 7.99
C HIS A 53 12.24 -2.18 7.94
N LYS A 54 13.05 -1.57 7.06
CA LYS A 54 13.11 -0.11 6.92
C LYS A 54 11.86 0.47 6.25
N GLY A 55 11.41 -0.11 5.14
CA GLY A 55 10.15 0.32 4.53
C GLY A 55 8.94 -0.03 5.38
N SER A 56 8.99 -1.12 6.15
CA SER A 56 7.96 -1.42 7.15
C SER A 56 7.85 -0.32 8.21
N ALA A 57 8.97 0.13 8.77
CA ALA A 57 8.98 1.25 9.72
C ALA A 57 8.44 2.56 9.10
N LEU A 58 8.76 2.83 7.83
CA LEU A 58 8.21 3.98 7.11
C LEU A 58 6.71 3.83 6.84
N SER A 59 6.22 2.64 6.52
CA SER A 59 4.79 2.38 6.33
C SER A 59 4.01 2.59 7.62
N MET A 60 4.57 2.14 8.76
CA MET A 60 4.00 2.41 10.08
C MET A 60 3.98 3.92 10.39
N MET A 61 5.04 4.66 10.04
CA MET A 61 5.06 6.12 10.19
C MET A 61 3.97 6.81 9.37
N VAL A 62 3.68 6.33 8.15
CA VAL A 62 2.60 6.86 7.32
C VAL A 62 1.24 6.68 8.00
N GLU A 63 0.94 5.50 8.55
CA GLU A 63 -0.30 5.26 9.30
C GLU A 63 -0.45 6.24 10.48
N LEU A 64 0.61 6.41 11.28
CA LEU A 64 0.59 7.33 12.42
C LEU A 64 0.36 8.79 12.00
N LEU A 65 1.01 9.24 10.92
CA LEU A 65 0.96 10.64 10.50
C LEU A 65 -0.27 10.98 9.65
N ALA A 66 -0.74 10.06 8.81
CA ALA A 66 -1.83 10.31 7.87
C ALA A 66 -3.20 9.82 8.36
N ALA A 67 -3.24 8.98 9.40
CA ALA A 67 -4.49 8.56 10.04
C ALA A 67 -4.56 9.08 11.49
N ALA A 68 -3.67 8.61 12.37
CA ALA A 68 -3.78 8.90 13.80
C ALA A 68 -3.69 10.40 14.10
N LEU A 69 -2.74 11.11 13.49
CA LEU A 69 -2.55 12.55 13.68
C LEU A 69 -3.67 13.38 13.05
N THR A 70 -4.19 12.98 11.89
CA THR A 70 -5.23 13.75 11.18
C THR A 70 -6.65 13.45 11.67
N GLY A 71 -6.84 12.37 12.44
CA GLY A 71 -8.15 11.84 12.81
C GLY A 71 -8.83 11.04 11.68
N GLY A 72 -8.07 10.63 10.66
CA GLY A 72 -8.56 9.72 9.61
C GLY A 72 -8.52 8.27 10.07
N HIS A 73 -9.13 7.37 9.30
CA HIS A 73 -9.03 5.93 9.56
C HIS A 73 -7.65 5.40 9.23
N PHE A 74 -7.13 4.50 10.07
CA PHE A 74 -6.03 3.63 9.68
C PHE A 74 -6.47 2.75 8.50
N SER A 75 -5.52 2.24 7.72
CA SER A 75 -5.83 1.47 6.49
C SER A 75 -6.69 0.22 6.71
N TRP A 76 -6.80 -0.28 7.95
CA TRP A 76 -7.63 -1.43 8.31
C TRP A 76 -8.96 -1.09 8.99
N GLU A 77 -9.27 0.20 9.23
CA GLU A 77 -10.44 0.62 10.01
C GLU A 77 -11.70 0.92 9.18
N PHE A 78 -11.61 0.78 7.86
CA PHE A 78 -12.76 0.86 6.96
C PHE A 78 -12.84 -0.38 6.08
N ASP A 79 -14.04 -0.71 5.62
CA ASP A 79 -14.30 -1.83 4.74
C ASP A 79 -15.33 -1.45 3.67
N TRP A 80 -15.21 -2.06 2.49
CA TRP A 80 -16.04 -1.76 1.32
C TRP A 80 -17.19 -2.76 1.14
N SER A 81 -17.36 -3.79 1.98
CA SER A 81 -18.35 -4.86 1.76
C SER A 81 -19.80 -4.36 1.62
N ARG A 82 -20.14 -3.23 2.24
CA ARG A 82 -21.48 -2.63 2.19
C ARG A 82 -21.67 -1.59 1.09
N HIS A 83 -20.63 -1.32 0.31
CA HIS A 83 -20.61 -0.27 -0.71
C HIS A 83 -20.14 -0.83 -2.05
N PRO A 84 -21.07 -1.39 -2.87
CA PRO A 84 -20.73 -1.89 -4.18
C PRO A 84 -19.96 -0.86 -5.01
N CYS A 85 -18.91 -1.31 -5.70
CA CYS A 85 -18.01 -0.51 -6.53
C CYS A 85 -17.08 0.47 -5.78
N ALA A 86 -17.09 0.53 -4.44
CA ALA A 86 -16.11 1.33 -3.71
C ALA A 86 -14.67 0.82 -3.96
N LYS A 87 -13.76 1.74 -4.28
CA LYS A 87 -12.32 1.48 -4.56
C LYS A 87 -11.38 2.53 -3.97
N THR A 88 -11.92 3.54 -3.29
CA THR A 88 -11.16 4.66 -2.74
C THR A 88 -10.97 4.45 -1.24
N PRO A 89 -9.73 4.48 -0.74
CA PRO A 89 -9.49 4.48 0.70
C PRO A 89 -10.18 5.68 1.37
N TRP A 90 -10.79 5.45 2.52
CA TRP A 90 -11.36 6.52 3.34
C TRP A 90 -10.42 6.80 4.51
N THR A 91 -9.35 7.53 4.24
CA THR A 91 -8.27 7.82 5.20
C THR A 91 -8.03 9.33 5.28
N GLY A 92 -6.88 9.74 5.82
CA GLY A 92 -6.43 11.14 5.85
C GLY A 92 -5.15 11.37 5.04
N GLN A 93 -4.68 12.62 5.05
CA GLN A 93 -3.45 13.05 4.41
C GLN A 93 -2.78 14.13 5.26
N LEU A 94 -1.47 13.99 5.50
CA LEU A 94 -0.63 15.03 6.10
C LEU A 94 0.22 15.71 5.03
N ILE A 95 0.33 17.03 5.12
CA ILE A 95 1.24 17.83 4.29
C ILE A 95 2.08 18.70 5.22
N ILE A 96 3.41 18.68 5.04
CA ILE A 96 4.36 19.52 5.77
C ILE A 96 4.92 20.53 4.78
N VAL A 97 4.80 21.82 5.09
CA VAL A 97 5.33 22.92 4.28
C VAL A 97 6.38 23.66 5.10
N ILE A 98 7.56 23.86 4.52
CA ILE A 98 8.70 24.50 5.16
C ILE A 98 9.12 25.68 4.28
N ASP A 99 9.26 26.86 4.87
CA ASP A 99 9.92 28.00 4.23
C ASP A 99 11.45 27.84 4.39
N PRO A 100 12.20 27.52 3.31
CA PRO A 100 13.63 27.29 3.40
C PRO A 100 14.43 28.57 3.67
N SER A 101 13.82 29.77 3.56
CA SER A 101 14.48 31.04 3.83
C SER A 101 14.50 31.43 5.32
N LYS A 102 13.70 30.73 6.14
CA LYS A 102 13.55 30.93 7.59
C LYS A 102 14.49 30.02 8.40
N ALA A 103 15.79 30.04 8.08
CA ALA A 103 16.84 29.34 8.81
C ALA A 103 17.42 30.16 9.96
#